data_AF-A0A1R3FPX9-F1
#
_entry.id   AF-A0A1R3FPX9-F1
#
_cell.length_a   1.000
_cell.length_b   1.000
_cell.length_c   1.000
_cell.angle_alpha   90.00
_cell.angle_beta   90.00
_cell.angle_gamma   90.00
#
_symmetry.space_group_name_H-M   'P 1'
#
loop_
_entity.id
_entity.type
_entity.pdbx_description
1 polymer ?
#
loop_
_entity_poly.entity_id
_entity_poly.type
_entity_poly.pdbx_seq_one_letter_code
_entity_poly.pdbx_strand_id
1 'polypeptide(L)'
;MSNDIKLYEENASFIIKIPKEMLKLVRHEPFLLFSGDVLEVGDMFSEIKSSGSAGNLPIILTPPWVQRYQGKIKLESSYCNLPSCWEGRDFILFDALNTEDESEGFLSPGKTAEWTGTKSIDDGYYLGYLDHYQNSLFYPRSRLGSSYTICRCIGIERYNPDEVCAV
;
A
#
# COMPACT_ATOMS: atom_id res chain seq x y z
N MET A 1 12.31 -15.36 -17.69
CA MET A 1 11.73 -14.16 -17.06
C MET A 1 12.01 -14.29 -15.58
N SER A 2 12.58 -13.28 -14.93
CA SER A 2 12.84 -13.37 -13.49
C SER A 2 11.49 -13.41 -12.78
N ASN A 3 11.29 -14.42 -11.95
CA ASN A 3 10.09 -14.63 -11.12
C ASN A 3 10.23 -13.89 -9.79
N ASP A 4 11.02 -12.81 -9.77
CA ASP A 4 11.33 -12.08 -8.56
C ASP A 4 10.24 -11.05 -8.28
N ILE A 5 9.98 -10.81 -7.01
CA ILE A 5 9.17 -9.67 -6.57
C ILE A 5 9.91 -8.39 -6.96
N LYS A 6 9.19 -7.42 -7.50
CA LYS A 6 9.78 -6.11 -7.80
C LYS A 6 9.27 -5.08 -6.80
N LEU A 7 10.21 -4.34 -6.22
CA LEU A 7 9.94 -3.28 -5.27
C LEU A 7 10.39 -1.96 -5.89
N TYR A 8 9.47 -1.00 -5.99
CA TYR A 8 9.76 0.34 -6.48
C TYR A 8 9.40 1.35 -5.40
N GLU A 9 10.20 2.40 -5.28
CA GLU A 9 9.87 3.55 -4.45
C GLU A 9 9.00 4.51 -5.24
N GLU A 10 7.90 4.95 -4.64
CA GLU A 10 7.00 5.95 -5.20
C GLU A 10 6.74 7.04 -4.15
N ASN A 11 6.22 8.19 -4.59
CA ASN A 11 5.88 9.23 -3.63
C ASN A 11 4.90 8.71 -2.57
N ALA A 12 5.37 8.74 -1.32
CA ALA A 12 4.64 8.30 -0.14
C ALA A 12 4.30 6.81 -0.05
N SER A 13 4.82 5.91 -0.90
CA SER A 13 4.58 4.46 -0.76
C SER A 13 5.63 3.64 -1.50
N PHE A 14 5.67 2.34 -1.24
CA PHE A 14 6.32 1.40 -2.15
C PHE A 14 5.29 0.85 -3.14
N ILE A 15 5.67 0.67 -4.41
CA ILE A 15 4.91 -0.16 -5.34
C ILE A 15 5.54 -1.54 -5.34
N ILE A 16 4.76 -2.56 -4.97
CA ILE A 16 5.20 -3.96 -4.90
C ILE A 16 4.51 -4.73 -6.02
N LYS A 17 5.29 -5.27 -6.95
CA LYS A 17 4.81 -6.18 -7.97
C LYS A 17 5.11 -7.61 -7.55
N ILE A 18 4.06 -8.36 -7.23
CA ILE A 18 4.13 -9.77 -6.85
C ILE A 18 3.74 -10.64 -8.07
N PRO A 19 4.58 -11.60 -8.49
CA PRO A 19 4.21 -12.58 -9.52
C PRO A 19 3.05 -13.49 -9.05
N LYS A 20 2.21 -13.97 -9.98
CA LYS A 20 0.98 -14.73 -9.65
C LYS A 20 1.28 -15.98 -8.84
N GLU A 21 2.37 -16.66 -9.16
CA GLU A 21 2.88 -17.86 -8.49
C GLU A 21 3.35 -17.62 -7.04
N MET A 22 3.61 -16.36 -6.68
CA MET A 22 4.05 -15.94 -5.35
C MET A 22 2.94 -15.30 -4.51
N LEU A 23 1.73 -15.14 -5.05
CA LEU A 23 0.60 -14.56 -4.30
C LEU A 23 0.26 -15.35 -3.03
N LYS A 24 0.54 -16.66 -3.02
CA LYS A 24 0.42 -17.52 -1.82
C LYS A 24 1.30 -17.10 -0.63
N LEU A 25 2.28 -16.21 -0.84
CA LEU A 25 3.12 -15.64 0.23
C LEU A 25 2.42 -14.49 0.96
N VAL A 26 1.37 -13.92 0.39
CA VAL A 26 0.55 -12.90 1.05
C VAL A 26 -0.27 -13.57 2.14
N ARG A 27 -0.12 -13.07 3.36
CA ARG A 27 -0.88 -13.49 4.52
C ARG A 27 -2.06 -12.56 4.71
N HIS A 28 -3.25 -13.11 4.54
CA HIS A 28 -4.51 -12.42 4.76
C HIS A 28 -4.88 -12.48 6.25
N GLU A 29 -4.19 -11.67 7.03
CA GLU A 29 -4.34 -11.58 8.48
C GLU A 29 -4.59 -10.13 8.87
N PRO A 30 -5.24 -9.86 10.02
CA PRO A 30 -5.46 -8.50 10.49
C PRO A 30 -4.15 -7.75 10.76
N PHE A 31 -4.22 -6.43 10.66
CA PHE A 31 -3.15 -5.52 11.05
C PHE A 31 -3.61 -4.52 12.11
N LEU A 32 -2.90 -4.46 13.23
CA LEU A 32 -3.17 -3.52 14.32
C LEU A 32 -2.44 -2.21 14.03
N LEU A 33 -3.16 -1.11 13.83
CA LEU A 33 -2.57 0.22 13.68
C LEU A 33 -2.06 0.77 15.02
N PHE A 34 -1.18 1.77 14.96
CA PHE A 34 -0.67 2.46 16.16
C PHE A 34 -1.80 3.05 17.04
N SER A 35 -2.92 3.47 16.46
CA SER A 35 -4.09 3.98 17.18
C SER A 35 -4.79 2.94 18.05
N GLY A 36 -4.53 1.66 17.80
CA GLY A 36 -5.29 0.53 18.34
C GLY A 36 -6.41 0.04 17.41
N ASP A 37 -6.67 0.73 16.29
CA ASP A 37 -7.61 0.26 15.28
C ASP A 37 -7.08 -1.01 14.61
N VAL A 38 -7.97 -1.97 14.35
CA VAL A 38 -7.64 -3.20 13.62
C VAL A 38 -8.17 -3.09 12.18
N LEU A 39 -7.30 -3.36 11.21
CA LEU A 39 -7.68 -3.52 9.81
C LEU A 39 -7.85 -5.00 9.50
N GLU A 40 -9.09 -5.36 9.18
CA GLU A 40 -9.45 -6.66 8.60
C GLU A 40 -9.22 -6.62 7.08
N VAL A 41 -8.88 -7.76 6.48
CA VAL A 41 -8.65 -7.84 5.04
C VAL A 41 -9.94 -7.47 4.30
N GLY A 42 -9.84 -6.54 3.36
CA GLY A 42 -10.98 -5.98 2.64
C GLY A 42 -11.52 -4.68 3.25
N ASP A 43 -11.07 -4.26 4.43
CA ASP A 43 -11.45 -2.97 5.01
C ASP A 43 -11.07 -1.82 4.07
N MET A 44 -12.06 -0.98 3.77
CA MET A 44 -11.92 0.19 2.91
C MET A 44 -11.92 1.49 3.73
N PHE A 45 -11.12 2.46 3.30
CA PHE A 45 -10.99 3.74 3.99
C PHE A 45 -10.60 4.87 3.03
N SER A 46 -11.04 6.08 3.35
CA SER A 46 -10.76 7.31 2.58
C SER A 46 -9.53 8.05 3.12
N GLU A 47 -9.26 7.92 4.42
CA GLU A 47 -8.15 8.63 5.07
C GLU A 47 -7.56 7.82 6.23
N ILE A 48 -6.22 7.80 6.33
CA ILE A 48 -5.51 7.44 7.56
C ILE A 48 -5.19 8.75 8.28
N LYS A 49 -5.58 8.93 9.54
CA LYS A 49 -5.19 10.11 10.33
C LYS A 49 -3.80 9.86 10.91
N SER A 50 -2.89 10.85 10.85
CA SER A 50 -1.53 10.71 11.41
C SER A 50 -1.13 11.84 12.34
N SER A 51 -0.15 11.55 13.21
CA SER A 51 0.58 12.56 13.98
C SER A 51 2.08 12.54 13.64
N GLY A 52 2.65 13.73 13.42
CA GLY A 52 4.07 13.92 13.11
C GLY A 52 4.32 15.06 12.12
N SER A 53 5.45 15.75 12.24
CA SER A 53 5.78 16.95 11.44
C SER A 53 6.38 16.64 10.05
N ALA A 54 6.43 15.39 9.63
CA ALA A 54 7.18 14.96 8.46
C ALA A 54 6.30 14.26 7.41
N GLY A 55 5.44 15.07 6.77
CA GLY A 55 5.14 14.99 5.35
C GLY A 55 4.20 13.87 4.91
N ASN A 56 2.99 14.28 4.53
CA ASN A 56 1.99 13.58 3.73
C ASN A 56 1.71 12.13 4.15
N LEU A 57 0.50 11.95 4.69
CA LEU A 57 -0.17 10.67 4.70
C LEU A 57 -0.09 10.03 3.31
N PRO A 58 0.13 8.73 3.24
CA PRO A 58 0.45 8.13 1.98
C PRO A 58 -0.83 7.93 1.19
N ILE A 59 -0.94 8.79 0.16
CA ILE A 59 -2.02 8.90 -0.81
C ILE A 59 -3.25 9.63 -0.23
N ILE A 60 -3.29 10.95 -0.45
CA ILE A 60 -4.56 11.71 -0.44
C ILE A 60 -5.35 11.17 -1.62
N LEU A 61 -6.32 10.30 -1.34
CA LEU A 61 -7.27 9.87 -2.34
C LEU A 61 -8.32 10.97 -2.49
N THR A 62 -8.39 11.54 -3.68
CA THR A 62 -9.54 12.37 -4.04
C THR A 62 -10.73 11.45 -4.26
N PRO A 63 -11.92 11.77 -3.69
CA PRO A 63 -13.15 11.08 -4.09
C PRO A 63 -13.24 10.98 -5.62
N PRO A 64 -13.67 9.83 -6.18
CA PRO A 64 -14.31 8.67 -5.53
C PRO A 64 -13.33 7.54 -5.10
N TRP A 65 -12.04 7.83 -4.93
CA TRP A 65 -11.08 6.77 -4.62
C TRP A 65 -11.04 6.40 -3.13
N VAL A 66 -10.90 5.10 -2.84
CA VAL A 66 -10.68 4.55 -1.49
C VAL A 66 -9.49 3.60 -1.47
N GLN A 67 -8.79 3.51 -0.33
CA GLN A 67 -7.77 2.48 -0.10
C GLN A 67 -8.43 1.26 0.51
N ARG A 68 -7.87 0.09 0.24
CA ARG A 68 -8.34 -1.16 0.83
C ARG A 68 -7.19 -2.03 1.31
N TYR A 69 -7.33 -2.59 2.50
CA TYR A 69 -6.30 -3.44 3.10
C TYR A 69 -6.33 -4.85 2.49
N GLN A 70 -5.16 -5.34 2.06
CA GLN A 70 -5.04 -6.62 1.34
C GLN A 70 -4.29 -7.72 2.13
N GLY A 71 -3.66 -7.36 3.24
CA GLY A 71 -2.87 -8.28 4.05
C GLY A 71 -1.42 -7.84 4.20
N LYS A 72 -0.53 -8.80 4.45
CA LYS A 72 0.90 -8.52 4.63
C LYS A 72 1.77 -9.59 3.99
N ILE A 73 2.96 -9.20 3.56
CA ILE A 73 3.95 -10.12 2.99
C ILE A 73 5.29 -9.91 3.68
N LYS A 74 5.98 -11.02 3.96
CA LYS A 74 7.36 -10.96 4.43
C LYS A 74 8.27 -11.04 3.22
N LEU A 75 9.01 -9.98 2.94
CA LEU A 75 9.98 -9.99 1.85
C LEU A 75 11.34 -10.47 2.38
N GLU A 76 11.97 -11.32 1.58
CA GLU A 76 13.28 -11.91 1.85
C GLU A 76 14.20 -11.64 0.66
N SER A 77 15.49 -11.56 0.92
CA SER A 77 16.53 -11.28 -0.09
C SER A 77 16.55 -12.32 -1.22
N SER A 78 15.98 -13.51 -0.99
CA SER A 78 15.79 -14.53 -2.02
C SER A 78 14.69 -14.21 -3.04
N TYR A 79 13.78 -13.30 -2.71
CA TYR A 79 12.64 -12.93 -3.56
C TYR A 79 12.83 -11.59 -4.26
N CYS A 80 13.58 -10.67 -3.65
CA CYS A 80 13.88 -9.36 -4.22
C CYS A 80 15.11 -8.74 -3.56
N ASN A 81 15.75 -7.78 -4.23
CA ASN A 81 16.88 -7.04 -3.65
C ASN A 81 16.37 -6.05 -2.60
N LEU A 82 16.75 -6.23 -1.34
CA LEU A 82 16.31 -5.42 -0.20
C LEU A 82 17.51 -4.93 0.62
N PRO A 83 17.40 -3.76 1.26
CA PRO A 83 18.30 -3.40 2.36
C PRO A 83 18.26 -4.47 3.46
N SER A 84 19.43 -4.87 3.96
CA SER A 84 19.53 -5.93 4.99
C SER A 84 18.75 -5.64 6.27
N CYS A 85 18.51 -4.37 6.59
CA CYS A 85 17.71 -3.97 7.76
C CYS A 85 16.19 -4.18 7.57
N TRP A 86 15.73 -4.45 6.35
CA TRP A 86 14.33 -4.76 6.02
C TRP A 86 14.07 -6.27 5.93
N GLU A 87 15.13 -7.08 5.90
CA GLU A 87 15.03 -8.54 5.80
C GLU A 87 14.14 -9.12 6.90
N GLY A 88 13.17 -9.95 6.50
CA GLY A 88 12.30 -10.66 7.43
C GLY A 88 11.21 -9.80 8.10
N ARG A 89 11.08 -8.53 7.71
CA ARG A 89 9.99 -7.63 8.12
C ARG A 89 8.80 -7.76 7.19
N ASP A 90 7.64 -7.38 7.72
CA ASP A 90 6.39 -7.39 6.97
C ASP A 90 6.21 -6.09 6.20
N PHE A 91 5.82 -6.21 4.95
CA PHE A 91 5.20 -5.14 4.20
C PHE A 91 3.69 -5.28 4.32
N ILE A 92 3.04 -4.22 4.77
CA ILE A 92 1.59 -4.08 4.83
C ILE A 92 1.11 -3.66 3.45
N LEU A 93 0.20 -4.45 2.88
CA LEU A 93 -0.24 -4.33 1.50
C LEU A 93 -1.62 -3.70 1.42
N PHE A 94 -1.76 -2.76 0.50
CA PHE A 94 -3.00 -2.08 0.18
C PHE A 94 -3.20 -2.05 -1.33
N ASP A 95 -4.44 -1.83 -1.75
CA ASP A 95 -4.78 -1.34 -3.07
C ASP A 95 -5.57 -0.04 -2.96
N ALA A 96 -5.87 0.55 -4.12
CA ALA A 96 -6.84 1.63 -4.21
C ALA A 96 -7.86 1.29 -5.29
N LEU A 97 -9.10 1.68 -5.04
CA LEU A 97 -10.27 1.40 -5.86
C LEU A 97 -11.01 2.72 -6.14
N ASN A 98 -11.39 2.93 -7.39
CA ASN A 98 -12.37 3.96 -7.74
C ASN A 98 -13.77 3.39 -7.52
N THR A 99 -14.54 3.94 -6.58
CA THR A 99 -15.86 3.40 -6.24
C THR A 99 -16.95 3.67 -7.29
N GLU A 100 -16.67 4.52 -8.27
CA GLU A 100 -17.56 4.79 -9.41
C GLU A 100 -17.19 3.94 -10.63
N ASP A 101 -15.93 3.53 -10.77
CA ASP A 101 -15.43 2.66 -11.84
C ASP A 101 -14.36 1.69 -11.33
N GLU A 102 -14.77 0.52 -10.86
CA GLU A 102 -13.86 -0.50 -10.32
C GLU A 102 -12.90 -1.08 -11.38
N SER A 103 -13.14 -0.83 -12.68
CA SER A 103 -12.23 -1.26 -13.74
C SER A 103 -10.98 -0.37 -13.82
N GLU A 104 -10.99 0.81 -13.20
CA GLU A 104 -9.87 1.73 -13.18
C GLU A 104 -8.79 1.27 -12.18
N GLY A 105 -7.66 0.80 -12.69
CA GLY A 105 -6.49 0.49 -11.87
C GLY A 105 -5.84 1.73 -11.24
N PHE A 106 -5.35 1.60 -10.01
CA PHE A 106 -4.74 2.70 -9.25
C PHE A 106 -3.36 3.12 -9.74
N LEU A 107 -2.65 2.27 -10.49
CA LEU A 107 -1.32 2.58 -10.99
C LEU A 107 -1.38 2.99 -12.46
N SER A 108 -1.01 4.24 -12.72
CA SER A 108 -0.92 4.80 -14.08
C SER A 108 0.50 4.64 -14.68
N PRO A 109 0.62 4.56 -16.01
CA PRO A 109 1.91 4.42 -16.67
C PRO A 109 2.66 5.75 -16.58
N GLY A 110 3.92 5.68 -16.13
CA GLY A 110 4.81 6.84 -16.14
C GLY A 110 5.25 7.22 -17.56
N LYS A 111 5.86 8.40 -17.71
CA LYS A 111 6.34 8.91 -19.02
C LYS A 111 7.27 7.97 -19.78
N THR A 112 7.96 7.08 -19.07
CA THR A 112 8.94 6.12 -19.62
C THR A 112 8.45 4.68 -19.54
N ALA A 113 7.18 4.45 -19.20
CA ALA A 113 6.62 3.12 -19.13
C ALA A 113 6.48 2.52 -20.54
N GLU A 114 6.91 1.26 -20.71
CA GLU A 114 6.73 0.49 -21.95
C GLU A 114 5.32 -0.15 -22.06
N TRP A 115 4.46 0.11 -21.08
CA TRP A 115 3.11 -0.45 -20.98
C TRP A 115 2.06 0.66 -21.02
N THR A 116 0.84 0.28 -21.41
CA THR A 116 -0.33 1.16 -21.53
C THR A 116 -1.47 0.68 -20.61
N GLY A 117 -2.48 1.53 -20.42
CA GLY A 117 -3.59 1.28 -19.50
C GLY A 117 -3.20 1.57 -18.06
N THR A 118 -4.05 1.21 -17.10
CA THR A 118 -3.75 1.24 -15.66
C THR A 118 -3.46 -0.17 -15.14
N LYS A 119 -2.93 -0.28 -13.92
CA LYS A 119 -2.64 -1.54 -13.24
C LYS A 119 -3.32 -1.60 -11.88
N SER A 120 -3.77 -2.81 -11.52
CA SER A 120 -4.45 -3.10 -10.26
C SER A 120 -3.85 -4.32 -9.54
N ILE A 121 -4.53 -4.79 -8.50
CA ILE A 121 -4.20 -6.04 -7.82
C ILE A 121 -4.30 -7.28 -8.72
N ASP A 122 -5.14 -7.25 -9.75
CA ASP A 122 -5.30 -8.38 -10.68
C ASP A 122 -4.06 -8.56 -11.56
N ASP A 123 -3.36 -7.45 -11.79
CA ASP A 123 -2.03 -7.43 -12.37
C ASP A 123 -0.94 -7.75 -11.35
N GLY A 124 -1.25 -7.97 -10.08
CA GLY A 124 -0.35 -8.27 -8.96
C GLY A 124 0.42 -7.05 -8.43
N TYR A 125 -0.08 -5.84 -8.64
CA TYR A 125 0.50 -4.62 -8.06
C TYR A 125 -0.16 -4.29 -6.73
N TYR A 126 0.64 -3.83 -5.78
CA TYR A 126 0.20 -3.40 -4.45
C TYR A 126 0.89 -2.10 -4.05
N LEU A 127 0.18 -1.31 -3.24
CA LEU A 127 0.75 -0.25 -2.43
C LEU A 127 1.30 -0.90 -1.16
N GLY A 128 2.57 -0.66 -0.85
CA GLY A 128 3.29 -1.30 0.24
C GLY A 128 3.84 -0.30 1.24
N TYR A 129 3.77 -0.66 2.51
CA TYR A 129 4.40 0.06 3.62
C TYR A 129 5.17 -0.93 4.47
N LEU A 130 6.42 -0.63 4.79
CA LEU A 130 7.19 -1.49 5.68
C LEU A 130 6.68 -1.31 7.11
N ASP A 131 6.32 -2.41 7.77
CA ASP A 131 5.98 -2.40 9.18
C ASP A 131 7.20 -2.00 10.01
N HIS A 132 6.96 -1.08 10.94
CA HIS A 132 7.97 -0.52 11.80
C HIS A 132 7.45 -0.40 13.24
N TYR A 133 8.29 0.11 14.15
CA TYR A 133 8.12 -0.01 15.59
C TYR A 133 6.74 0.48 16.05
N GLN A 134 6.06 -0.32 16.87
CA GLN A 134 4.69 -0.06 17.35
C GLN A 134 3.65 0.03 16.22
N ASN A 135 3.77 -0.82 15.20
CA ASN A 135 2.85 -0.90 14.06
C ASN A 135 2.70 0.44 13.31
N SER A 136 3.82 1.16 13.21
CA SER A 136 3.92 2.37 12.40
C SER A 136 4.31 2.01 10.97
N LEU A 137 3.89 2.81 10.00
CA LEU A 137 4.15 2.56 8.59
C LEU A 137 5.39 3.33 8.12
N PHE A 138 6.37 2.64 7.54
CA PHE A 138 7.58 3.24 6.97
C PHE A 138 7.53 3.23 5.44
N TYR A 139 7.87 4.37 4.82
CA TYR A 139 7.82 4.55 3.37
C TYR A 139 8.71 5.69 2.85
N PRO A 140 9.04 5.69 1.55
CA PRO A 140 9.80 6.77 0.91
C PRO A 140 8.96 8.06 0.79
N ARG A 141 9.57 9.22 1.07
CA ARG A 141 8.93 10.53 0.86
C ARG A 141 8.91 10.97 -0.60
N SER A 142 9.71 10.34 -1.46
CA SER A 142 9.77 10.67 -2.89
C SER A 142 10.33 9.49 -3.69
N ARG A 143 10.03 9.50 -4.99
CA ARG A 143 10.47 8.50 -5.98
C ARG A 143 11.99 8.36 -6.15
N LEU A 144 12.79 9.28 -5.59
CA LEU A 144 14.25 9.33 -5.75
C LEU A 144 15.03 8.94 -4.48
N GLY A 145 14.37 8.29 -3.52
CA GLY A 145 15.01 7.39 -2.55
C GLY A 145 16.07 7.95 -1.61
N SER A 146 16.07 9.25 -1.34
CA SER A 146 17.03 9.86 -0.39
C SER A 146 16.40 10.18 0.96
N SER A 147 15.10 9.92 1.14
CA SER A 147 14.44 10.18 2.40
C SER A 147 13.21 9.32 2.63
N TYR A 148 13.14 8.75 3.83
CA TYR A 148 12.02 7.96 4.31
C TYR A 148 11.32 8.68 5.47
N THR A 149 10.09 8.28 5.74
CA THR A 149 9.31 8.76 6.88
C THR A 149 8.66 7.60 7.61
N ILE A 150 8.22 7.89 8.83
CA ILE A 150 7.46 6.96 9.68
C ILE A 150 6.13 7.64 9.98
N CYS A 151 5.03 6.98 9.60
CA CYS A 151 3.69 7.40 9.91
C CYS A 151 3.15 6.60 11.09
N ARG A 152 2.80 7.31 12.16
CA ARG A 152 1.96 6.77 13.24
C ARG A 152 0.51 7.07 12.90
N CYS A 153 -0.22 6.03 12.56
CA CYS A 153 -1.66 6.09 12.31
C CYS A 153 -2.36 6.32 13.65
N ILE A 154 -2.97 7.49 13.85
CA ILE A 154 -3.69 7.87 15.08
C ILE A 154 -5.21 7.69 14.94
N GLY A 155 -5.67 7.26 13.78
CA GLY A 155 -7.05 6.91 13.50
C GLY A 155 -7.23 6.62 12.01
N ILE A 156 -8.42 6.17 11.63
CA ILE A 156 -8.79 5.90 10.24
C ILE A 156 -10.22 6.37 9.97
N GLU A 157 -10.45 6.92 8.78
CA GLU A 157 -11.78 7.22 8.27
C GLU A 157 -12.23 6.10 7.34
N ARG A 158 -13.04 5.20 7.88
CA ARG A 158 -13.55 4.04 7.13
C ARG A 158 -14.53 4.51 6.07
N TYR A 159 -14.46 3.88 4.91
CA TYR A 159 -15.42 4.10 3.85
C TYR A 159 -16.64 3.21 4.08
N ASN A 160 -17.83 3.81 4.12
CA ASN A 160 -19.09 3.11 4.22
C ASN A 160 -19.94 3.42 2.98
N PRO A 161 -20.13 2.47 2.04
CA PRO A 161 -20.86 2.71 0.81
C PRO A 161 -22.33 3.13 1.05
N ASP A 162 -22.93 2.68 2.16
CA ASP A 162 -24.33 2.94 2.48
C ASP A 162 -24.60 4.38 2.97
N GLU A 163 -23.57 5.11 3.40
CA GLU A 163 -23.71 6.52 3.83
C GLU A 163 -23.71 7.50 2.64
N VAL A 164 -23.20 7.08 1.47
CA VAL A 164 -23.08 7.94 0.28
C VAL A 164 -24.41 8.09 -0.47
N CYS A 165 -25.34 7.13 -0.32
CA CYS A 165 -26.67 7.18 -0.94
C CYS A 165 -27.74 7.95 -0.15
N ALA A 166 -27.38 8.56 1.00
CA ALA A 166 -28.30 9.29 1.86
C ALA A 166 -28.30 10.80 1.57
N VAL A 167 -28.46 11.21 0.31
CA VAL A 167 -28.70 12.61 -0.10
C VAL A 167 -29.79 12.71 -1.15
#